data_AF-A0A6A4W1C0-F1
#
_entry.id   AF-A0A6A4W1C0-F1
#
_cell.length_a   1.000
_cell.length_b   1.000
_cell.length_c   1.000
_cell.angle_alpha   90.00
_cell.angle_beta   90.00
_cell.angle_gamma   90.00
#
_symmetry.space_group_name_H-M   'P 1'
#
loop_
_entity.id
_entity.type
_entity.pdbx_description
1 polymer ?
#
loop_
_entity_poly.entity_id
_entity_poly.type
_entity_poly.pdbx_seq_one_letter_code
_entity_poly.pdbx_strand_id
1 'polypeptide(L)'
;MAEPASKKQKKDDNLSQSQSIHQQVEERRKEFGKPGWKFNKKRVKVLTAEEIPDKAKSVVYWMSRDQRVQDNWAFLFAQKLALKFKLPLHVCFCLVPKFLDATIRHYGFMMKGLQEVEKECSQLGISFHLLVGPASNTLVQFAKDHETGAVVTDFSPLRVPREWLDEVIKALPKDVSVCQVDAHNVVPCWVASEKQEYGARTIRRKIMDRLPEYLTEFPAVVRHPHPAQQAVKPVDWAAAEASLQVDRSVTEVQWARPGTAAALSQLSEFCSGRLRLFADKRNDPTVAALSNLSPWLHFV
;
A
#
# COMPACT_ATOMS: atom_id res chain seq x y z
N MET A 1 11.19 -19.36 66.50
CA MET A 1 10.48 -19.64 65.23
C MET A 1 10.97 -18.62 64.23
N ALA A 2 11.81 -19.03 63.27
CA ALA A 2 12.44 -18.16 62.30
C ALA A 2 11.60 -18.11 61.01
N GLU A 3 11.35 -16.91 60.49
CA GLU A 3 10.66 -16.68 59.22
C GLU A 3 11.43 -17.27 58.03
N PRO A 4 10.76 -17.83 57.01
CA PRO A 4 11.44 -18.29 55.82
C PRO A 4 11.78 -17.11 54.89
N ALA A 5 13.03 -17.11 54.43
CA ALA A 5 13.59 -16.10 53.54
C ALA A 5 12.87 -16.03 52.18
N SER A 6 12.53 -14.80 51.77
CA SER A 6 12.05 -14.43 50.44
C SER A 6 13.03 -14.89 49.35
N LYS A 7 12.58 -15.81 48.47
CA LYS A 7 13.27 -16.14 47.23
C LYS A 7 13.19 -14.94 46.28
N LYS A 8 14.30 -14.21 46.14
CA LYS A 8 14.51 -13.27 45.03
C LYS A 8 14.29 -14.01 43.70
N GLN A 9 13.23 -13.65 42.99
CA GLN A 9 13.10 -13.93 41.56
C GLN A 9 14.33 -13.35 40.86
N LYS A 10 15.11 -14.22 40.20
CA LYS A 10 16.09 -13.79 39.20
C LYS A 10 15.31 -12.99 38.15
N LYS A 11 15.56 -11.68 38.09
CA LYS A 11 15.31 -10.92 36.87
C LYS A 11 16.18 -11.58 35.80
N ASP A 12 15.55 -12.13 34.78
CA ASP A 12 16.25 -12.49 33.55
C ASP A 12 16.79 -11.19 32.94
N ASP A 13 18.05 -10.89 33.25
CA ASP A 13 18.87 -9.84 32.63
C ASP A 13 19.25 -10.25 31.19
N ASN A 14 18.27 -10.60 30.37
CA ASN A 14 18.41 -10.87 28.94
C ASN A 14 17.56 -9.92 28.07
N LEU A 15 17.29 -8.71 28.59
CA LEU A 15 16.75 -7.58 27.84
C LEU A 15 17.91 -6.75 27.25
N SER A 16 18.79 -7.37 26.46
CA SER A 16 19.72 -6.62 25.62
C SER A 16 19.17 -6.56 24.19
N GLN A 17 18.70 -5.36 23.82
CA GLN A 17 18.41 -4.88 22.46
C GLN A 17 17.47 -5.74 21.59
N SER A 18 16.18 -5.85 21.93
CA SER A 18 15.19 -6.21 20.90
C SER A 18 15.02 -5.03 19.94
N GLN A 19 15.54 -5.13 18.72
CA GLN A 19 15.28 -4.16 17.65
C GLN A 19 13.77 -3.93 17.48
N SER A 20 13.36 -2.69 17.21
CA SER A 20 11.96 -2.38 16.93
C SER A 20 11.47 -3.14 15.69
N ILE A 21 10.16 -3.43 15.60
CA ILE A 21 9.58 -4.09 14.40
C ILE A 21 9.92 -3.34 13.10
N HIS A 22 10.02 -2.01 13.17
CA HIS A 22 10.39 -1.15 12.06
C HIS A 22 11.79 -1.45 11.53
N GLN A 23 12.77 -1.57 12.43
CA GLN A 23 14.15 -1.91 12.09
C GLN A 23 14.25 -3.32 11.50
N GLN A 24 13.58 -4.30 12.13
CA GLN A 24 13.60 -5.69 11.65
C GLN A 24 13.04 -5.81 10.23
N VAL A 25 11.91 -5.14 9.96
CA VAL A 25 11.29 -5.15 8.63
C VAL A 25 12.18 -4.43 7.61
N GLU A 26 12.80 -3.30 7.97
CA GLU A 26 13.73 -2.59 7.10
C GLU A 26 14.97 -3.45 6.75
N GLU A 27 15.53 -4.16 7.72
CA GLU A 27 16.67 -5.06 7.51
C GLU A 27 16.33 -6.22 6.58
N ARG A 28 15.17 -6.86 6.77
CA ARG A 28 14.68 -7.93 5.87
C ARG A 28 14.52 -7.44 4.44
N ARG A 29 13.96 -6.24 4.25
CA ARG A 29 13.81 -5.64 2.91
C ARG A 29 15.15 -5.39 2.24
N LYS A 30 16.16 -4.91 2.99
CA LYS A 30 17.53 -4.71 2.48
C LYS A 30 18.20 -6.03 2.13
N GLU A 31 18.03 -7.05 2.96
CA GLU A 31 18.61 -8.36 2.72
C GLU A 31 18.03 -9.03 1.48
N PHE A 32 16.71 -9.03 1.35
CA PHE A 32 16.03 -9.63 0.21
C PHE A 32 16.23 -8.84 -1.10
N GLY A 33 16.38 -7.52 -1.01
CA GLY A 33 16.65 -6.63 -2.14
C GLY A 33 18.06 -6.71 -2.75
N LYS A 34 18.93 -7.59 -2.24
CA LYS A 34 20.27 -7.81 -2.80
C LYS A 34 20.21 -8.25 -4.30
N PRO A 35 21.29 -8.00 -5.08
CA PRO A 35 21.32 -8.34 -6.50
C PRO A 35 20.95 -9.80 -6.76
N GLY A 36 19.99 -10.04 -7.67
CA GLY A 36 19.55 -11.38 -8.05
C GLY A 36 18.07 -11.67 -7.83
N TRP A 37 17.37 -10.86 -7.01
CA TRP A 37 15.92 -10.99 -6.87
C TRP A 37 15.17 -10.72 -8.18
N LYS A 38 14.12 -11.51 -8.44
CA LYS A 38 13.28 -11.41 -9.64
C LYS A 38 11.83 -11.11 -9.26
N PHE A 39 11.30 -10.01 -9.80
CA PHE A 39 9.88 -9.68 -9.72
C PHE A 39 9.03 -10.77 -10.38
N ASN A 40 8.03 -11.30 -9.66
CA ASN A 40 7.08 -12.27 -10.21
C ASN A 40 6.07 -11.56 -11.13
N LYS A 41 6.29 -11.64 -12.44
CA LYS A 41 5.45 -10.97 -13.46
C LYS A 41 3.99 -11.42 -13.45
N LYS A 42 3.64 -12.58 -12.87
CA LYS A 42 2.24 -13.05 -12.75
C LYS A 42 1.38 -12.15 -11.84
N ARG A 43 2.01 -11.26 -11.06
CA ARG A 43 1.35 -10.19 -10.29
C ARG A 43 0.84 -9.04 -11.16
N VAL A 44 1.26 -8.95 -12.42
CA VAL A 44 0.94 -7.85 -13.34
C VAL A 44 -0.03 -8.34 -14.41
N LYS A 45 -1.02 -7.51 -14.71
CA LYS A 45 -1.84 -7.55 -15.91
C LYS A 45 -1.53 -6.33 -16.76
N VAL A 46 -1.07 -6.55 -17.98
CA VAL A 46 -1.02 -5.49 -18.99
C VAL A 46 -2.42 -5.34 -19.56
N LEU A 47 -2.96 -4.12 -19.56
CA LEU A 47 -4.34 -3.82 -19.97
C LEU A 47 -4.42 -3.16 -21.34
N THR A 48 -3.37 -2.46 -21.78
CA THR A 48 -3.29 -1.85 -23.12
C THR A 48 -2.09 -2.37 -23.90
N ALA A 49 -1.05 -1.56 -24.10
CA ALA A 49 0.17 -1.91 -24.83
C ALA A 49 1.27 -2.37 -23.87
N GLU A 50 2.15 -3.26 -24.32
CA GLU A 50 3.32 -3.71 -23.54
C GLU A 50 4.52 -2.75 -23.64
N GLU A 51 4.58 -1.97 -24.70
CA GLU A 51 5.73 -1.10 -25.00
C GLU A 51 5.53 0.31 -24.44
N ILE A 52 6.62 0.88 -23.92
CA ILE A 52 6.69 2.29 -23.54
C ILE A 52 7.25 3.06 -24.73
N PRO A 53 6.62 4.16 -25.16
CA PRO A 53 7.14 4.98 -26.25
C PRO A 53 8.53 5.55 -25.94
N ASP A 54 9.44 5.56 -26.92
CA ASP A 54 10.79 6.13 -26.76
C ASP A 54 10.78 7.61 -26.36
N LYS A 55 9.73 8.34 -26.74
CA LYS A 55 9.53 9.75 -26.39
C LYS A 55 9.06 9.98 -24.94
N ALA A 56 8.71 8.93 -24.21
CA ALA A 56 8.17 9.05 -22.85
C ALA A 56 9.12 9.82 -21.93
N LYS A 57 8.56 10.69 -21.09
CA LYS A 57 9.33 11.49 -20.12
C LYS A 57 9.09 11.07 -18.68
N SER A 58 8.12 10.21 -18.41
CA SER A 58 7.81 9.76 -17.06
C SER A 58 7.09 8.41 -17.01
N VAL A 59 7.12 7.79 -15.83
CA VAL A 59 6.25 6.68 -15.43
C VAL A 59 5.39 7.16 -14.26
N VAL A 60 4.10 6.79 -14.27
CA VAL A 60 3.16 7.13 -13.20
C VAL A 60 2.73 5.85 -12.47
N TYR A 61 2.80 5.85 -11.14
CA TYR A 61 2.02 4.95 -10.31
C TYR A 61 0.75 5.69 -9.85
N TRP A 62 -0.39 5.29 -10.42
CA TRP A 62 -1.71 5.66 -9.89
C TRP A 62 -2.02 4.79 -8.67
N MET A 63 -1.76 5.34 -7.49
CA MET A 63 -2.08 4.73 -6.21
C MET A 63 -3.58 4.94 -5.92
N SER A 64 -4.27 3.86 -5.55
CA SER A 64 -5.69 3.91 -5.18
C SER A 64 -5.95 3.11 -3.90
N ARG A 65 -5.83 1.78 -3.98
CA ARG A 65 -6.19 0.87 -2.88
C ARG A 65 -5.06 0.67 -1.88
N ASP A 66 -3.83 0.57 -2.35
CA ASP A 66 -2.67 0.16 -1.55
C ASP A 66 -1.83 1.40 -1.19
N GLN A 67 -2.28 2.17 -0.18
CA GLN A 67 -1.72 3.48 0.17
C GLN A 67 -0.49 3.38 1.08
N ARG A 68 0.54 2.73 0.55
CA ARG A 68 1.85 2.56 1.21
C ARG A 68 2.98 2.55 0.19
N VAL A 69 4.15 3.02 0.61
CA VAL A 69 5.36 2.98 -0.23
C VAL A 69 5.98 1.58 -0.19
N GLN A 70 6.26 1.08 1.01
CA GLN A 70 6.95 -0.20 1.19
C GLN A 70 5.98 -1.39 1.16
N ASP A 71 6.53 -2.56 0.86
CA ASP A 71 5.78 -3.81 0.70
C ASP A 71 4.61 -3.70 -0.30
N ASN A 72 4.75 -2.83 -1.31
CA ASN A 72 3.75 -2.57 -2.33
C ASN A 72 4.26 -3.05 -3.70
N TRP A 73 3.68 -4.12 -4.22
CA TRP A 73 4.08 -4.68 -5.51
C TRP A 73 3.82 -3.74 -6.69
N ALA A 74 2.77 -2.91 -6.64
CA ALA A 74 2.46 -1.94 -7.68
C ALA A 74 3.54 -0.84 -7.71
N PHE A 75 3.92 -0.33 -6.53
CA PHE A 75 4.99 0.65 -6.39
C PHE A 75 6.33 0.08 -6.88
N LEU A 76 6.72 -1.12 -6.42
CA LEU A 76 7.95 -1.78 -6.84
C LEU A 76 7.99 -2.03 -8.35
N PHE A 77 6.87 -2.40 -8.95
CA PHE A 77 6.78 -2.58 -10.40
C PHE A 77 6.94 -1.25 -11.14
N ALA A 78 6.26 -0.19 -10.69
CA ALA A 78 6.37 1.14 -11.28
C ALA A 78 7.80 1.69 -11.20
N GLN A 79 8.46 1.56 -10.05
CA GLN A 79 9.87 1.95 -9.90
C GLN A 79 10.79 1.11 -10.79
N LYS A 80 10.58 -0.20 -10.87
CA LYS A 80 11.35 -1.07 -11.76
C LYS A 80 11.23 -0.65 -13.23
N LEU A 81 10.02 -0.26 -13.64
CA LEU A 81 9.75 0.23 -14.99
C LEU A 81 10.46 1.56 -15.23
N ALA A 82 10.32 2.52 -14.32
CA ALA A 82 10.99 3.81 -14.38
C ALA A 82 12.53 3.67 -14.43
N LEU A 83 13.11 2.80 -13.61
CA LEU A 83 14.55 2.50 -13.60
C LEU A 83 15.02 1.88 -14.92
N LYS A 84 14.25 0.94 -15.48
CA LYS A 84 14.57 0.29 -16.76
C LYS A 84 14.71 1.32 -17.90
N PHE A 85 13.80 2.30 -17.93
CA PHE A 85 13.76 3.32 -18.97
C PHE A 85 14.49 4.63 -18.59
N LYS A 86 15.13 4.67 -17.41
CA LYS A 86 15.82 5.86 -16.87
C LYS A 86 14.92 7.10 -16.79
N LEU A 87 13.65 6.91 -16.45
CA LEU A 87 12.64 7.95 -16.35
C LEU A 87 12.34 8.31 -14.90
N PRO A 88 11.90 9.55 -14.62
CA PRO A 88 11.24 9.91 -13.36
C PRO A 88 10.03 9.03 -13.05
N LEU A 89 9.82 8.76 -11.76
CA LEU A 89 8.62 8.13 -11.24
C LEU A 89 7.77 9.17 -10.51
N HIS A 90 6.50 9.25 -10.88
CA HIS A 90 5.49 10.03 -10.17
C HIS A 90 4.46 9.11 -9.53
N VAL A 91 4.14 9.34 -8.27
CA VAL A 91 3.03 8.68 -7.57
C VAL A 91 1.86 9.66 -7.57
N CYS A 92 0.72 9.26 -8.09
CA CYS A 92 -0.49 10.07 -8.15
C CYS A 92 -1.60 9.40 -7.36
N PHE A 93 -2.27 10.17 -6.50
CA PHE A 93 -3.51 9.76 -5.85
C PHE A 93 -4.64 10.70 -6.27
N CYS A 94 -5.75 10.16 -6.79
CA CYS A 94 -6.90 10.96 -7.20
C CYS A 94 -7.93 11.06 -6.07
N LEU A 95 -8.02 12.21 -5.42
CA LEU A 95 -8.95 12.47 -4.34
C LEU A 95 -10.29 12.94 -4.89
N VAL A 96 -11.32 12.08 -4.80
CA VAL A 96 -12.70 12.50 -5.09
C VAL A 96 -13.33 13.16 -3.86
N PRO A 97 -14.00 14.32 -3.99
CA PRO A 97 -14.63 15.03 -2.86
C PRO A 97 -15.66 14.20 -2.07
N LYS A 98 -16.28 13.21 -2.72
CA LYS A 98 -17.23 12.28 -2.14
C LYS A 98 -17.01 10.89 -2.73
N PHE A 99 -16.95 9.88 -1.87
CA PHE A 99 -16.83 8.48 -2.26
C PHE A 99 -17.81 7.64 -1.45
N LEU A 100 -18.82 7.08 -2.12
CA LEU A 100 -19.92 6.37 -1.46
C LEU A 100 -20.49 7.24 -0.31
N ASP A 101 -20.71 6.64 0.86
CA ASP A 101 -21.14 7.31 2.09
C ASP A 101 -20.00 7.46 3.10
N ALA A 102 -18.75 7.54 2.62
CA ALA A 102 -17.59 7.74 3.48
C ALA A 102 -17.66 9.12 4.18
N THR A 103 -17.59 9.09 5.50
CA THR A 103 -17.58 10.27 6.37
C THR A 103 -16.17 10.81 6.60
N ILE A 104 -16.05 11.93 7.32
CA ILE A 104 -14.74 12.51 7.70
C ILE A 104 -13.87 11.53 8.49
N ARG A 105 -14.46 10.56 9.21
CA ARG A 105 -13.72 9.47 9.85
C ARG A 105 -12.83 8.70 8.88
N HIS A 106 -13.34 8.39 7.70
CA HIS A 106 -12.65 7.61 6.70
C HIS A 106 -11.60 8.46 5.97
N TYR A 107 -12.03 9.64 5.51
CA TYR A 107 -11.15 10.58 4.80
C TYR A 107 -10.01 11.09 5.68
N GLY A 108 -10.28 11.45 6.94
CA GLY A 108 -9.25 11.88 7.88
C GLY A 108 -8.21 10.79 8.13
N PHE A 109 -8.64 9.53 8.27
CA PHE A 109 -7.71 8.39 8.39
C PHE A 109 -6.86 8.23 7.12
N MET A 110 -7.50 8.18 5.96
CA MET A 110 -6.84 8.04 4.65
C MET A 110 -5.83 9.16 4.39
N MET A 111 -6.24 10.43 4.51
CA MET A 111 -5.41 11.59 4.20
C MET A 111 -4.18 11.70 5.10
N LYS A 112 -4.32 11.43 6.41
CA LYS A 112 -3.18 11.38 7.34
C LYS A 112 -2.21 10.24 7.02
N GLY A 113 -2.72 9.12 6.48
CA GLY A 113 -1.88 8.06 5.93
C GLY A 113 -1.12 8.52 4.68
N LEU A 114 -1.80 9.20 3.75
CA LEU A 114 -1.18 9.74 2.53
C LEU A 114 -0.13 10.83 2.81
N GLN A 115 -0.24 11.58 3.91
CA GLN A 115 0.82 12.49 4.39
C GLN A 115 2.12 11.75 4.71
N GLU A 116 2.02 10.53 5.27
CA GLU A 116 3.19 9.67 5.52
C GLU A 116 3.78 9.16 4.20
N VAL A 117 2.93 8.81 3.23
CA VAL A 117 3.34 8.42 1.87
C VAL A 117 4.07 9.57 1.17
N GLU A 118 3.55 10.79 1.21
CA GLU A 118 4.20 11.98 0.62
C GLU A 118 5.60 12.18 1.21
N LYS A 119 5.72 12.11 2.54
CA LYS A 119 6.98 12.26 3.25
C LYS A 119 8.01 11.19 2.84
N GLU A 120 7.61 9.93 2.79
CA GLU A 120 8.52 8.85 2.41
C GLU A 120 8.90 8.93 0.92
N CYS A 121 7.96 9.25 0.02
CA CYS A 121 8.25 9.51 -1.38
C CYS A 121 9.30 10.61 -1.55
N SER A 122 9.16 11.73 -0.82
CA SER A 122 10.13 12.83 -0.83
C SER A 122 11.53 12.39 -0.39
N GLN A 123 11.64 11.59 0.67
CA GLN A 123 12.93 11.05 1.15
C GLN A 123 13.58 10.13 0.11
N LEU A 124 12.78 9.41 -0.66
CA LEU A 124 13.23 8.53 -1.75
C LEU A 124 13.45 9.28 -3.07
N GLY A 125 13.27 10.60 -3.13
CA GLY A 125 13.41 11.36 -4.38
C GLY A 125 12.34 11.04 -5.42
N ILE A 126 11.16 10.61 -4.98
CA ILE A 126 10.00 10.25 -5.79
C ILE A 126 8.93 11.32 -5.59
N SER A 127 8.33 11.80 -6.67
CA SER A 127 7.30 12.82 -6.59
C SER A 127 5.96 12.21 -6.18
N PHE A 128 5.31 12.76 -5.16
CA PHE A 128 3.92 12.44 -4.82
C PHE A 128 3.01 13.59 -5.22
N HIS A 129 1.86 13.28 -5.84
CA HIS A 129 0.88 14.25 -6.32
C HIS A 129 -0.51 13.86 -5.84
N LEU A 130 -1.16 14.78 -5.12
CA LEU A 130 -2.58 14.66 -4.77
C LEU A 130 -3.42 15.42 -5.80
N LEU A 131 -4.15 14.67 -6.63
CA LEU A 131 -4.97 15.23 -7.71
C LEU A 131 -6.43 15.28 -7.26
N VAL A 132 -7.00 16.46 -7.06
CA VAL A 132 -8.39 16.59 -6.61
C VAL A 132 -9.34 16.49 -7.80
N GLY A 133 -10.14 15.43 -7.84
CA GLY A 133 -11.15 15.17 -8.88
C GLY A 133 -11.11 13.74 -9.45
N PRO A 134 -12.00 13.44 -10.40
CA PRO A 134 -12.08 12.12 -11.05
C PRO A 134 -10.80 11.78 -11.81
N ALA A 135 -10.29 10.55 -11.64
CA ALA A 135 -9.07 10.10 -12.29
C ALA A 135 -9.15 10.16 -13.83
N SER A 136 -10.33 9.89 -14.41
CA SER A 136 -10.58 9.99 -15.85
C SER A 136 -10.35 11.39 -16.42
N ASN A 137 -10.30 12.43 -15.58
CA ASN A 137 -9.94 13.78 -15.95
C ASN A 137 -8.55 14.17 -15.44
N THR A 138 -8.32 14.08 -14.13
CA THR A 138 -7.13 14.67 -13.49
C THR A 138 -5.87 13.86 -13.75
N LEU A 139 -5.92 12.53 -13.63
CA LEU A 139 -4.79 11.64 -13.93
C LEU A 139 -4.47 11.66 -15.42
N VAL A 140 -5.50 11.69 -16.27
CA VAL A 140 -5.33 11.75 -17.73
C VAL A 140 -4.67 13.05 -18.15
N GLN A 141 -5.09 14.18 -17.58
CA GLN A 141 -4.44 15.47 -17.82
C GLN A 141 -2.99 15.46 -17.32
N PHE A 142 -2.76 14.96 -16.09
CA PHE A 142 -1.42 14.83 -15.53
C PHE A 142 -0.49 14.00 -16.44
N ALA A 143 -0.99 12.85 -16.94
CA ALA A 143 -0.24 11.97 -17.81
C ALA A 143 0.14 12.64 -19.15
N LYS A 144 -0.72 13.50 -19.69
CA LYS A 144 -0.42 14.30 -20.89
C LYS A 144 0.65 15.35 -20.60
N ASP A 145 0.48 16.10 -19.51
CA ASP A 145 1.39 17.19 -19.12
C ASP A 145 2.81 16.69 -18.81
N HIS A 146 2.94 15.45 -18.35
CA HIS A 146 4.22 14.81 -18.01
C HIS A 146 4.73 13.83 -19.08
N GLU A 147 4.11 13.82 -20.27
CA GLU A 147 4.44 12.92 -21.38
C GLU A 147 4.66 11.47 -20.89
N THR A 148 3.72 10.99 -20.08
CA THR A 148 3.82 9.69 -19.40
C THR A 148 3.77 8.56 -20.39
N GLY A 149 4.75 7.65 -20.32
CA GLY A 149 4.80 6.47 -21.17
C GLY A 149 4.10 5.24 -20.60
N ALA A 150 3.95 5.17 -19.28
CA ALA A 150 3.24 4.09 -18.62
C ALA A 150 2.54 4.56 -17.33
N VAL A 151 1.32 4.08 -17.14
CA VAL A 151 0.54 4.18 -15.90
C VAL A 151 0.44 2.78 -15.29
N VAL A 152 0.99 2.62 -14.09
CA VAL A 152 0.81 1.44 -13.24
C VAL A 152 -0.27 1.76 -12.22
N THR A 153 -1.20 0.84 -11.95
CA THR A 153 -2.21 0.98 -10.89
C THR A 153 -2.27 -0.28 -10.03
N ASP A 154 -2.76 -0.15 -8.81
CA ASP A 154 -3.08 -1.30 -7.96
C ASP A 154 -4.44 -1.95 -8.31
N PHE A 155 -4.72 -3.11 -7.73
CA PHE A 155 -5.89 -3.93 -8.03
C PHE A 155 -7.01 -3.79 -6.98
N SER A 156 -8.21 -3.52 -7.46
CA SER A 156 -9.44 -3.63 -6.69
C SER A 156 -10.52 -4.41 -7.47
N PRO A 157 -11.17 -5.42 -6.86
CA PRO A 157 -12.27 -6.14 -7.50
C PRO A 157 -13.59 -5.36 -7.45
N LEU A 158 -13.66 -4.27 -6.69
CA LEU A 158 -14.90 -3.51 -6.50
C LEU A 158 -15.37 -2.87 -7.80
N ARG A 159 -16.69 -2.74 -7.96
CA ARG A 159 -17.31 -2.22 -9.18
C ARG A 159 -16.83 -0.81 -9.53
N VAL A 160 -16.88 0.12 -8.57
CA VAL A 160 -16.54 1.53 -8.79
C VAL A 160 -15.07 1.74 -9.21
N PRO A 161 -14.05 1.19 -8.51
CA PRO A 161 -12.67 1.28 -8.99
C PRO A 161 -12.42 0.62 -10.36
N ARG A 162 -13.14 -0.45 -10.70
CA ARG A 162 -13.05 -1.06 -12.05
C ARG A 162 -13.62 -0.13 -13.12
N GLU A 163 -14.76 0.51 -12.85
CA GLU A 163 -15.36 1.52 -13.74
C GLU A 163 -14.39 2.69 -13.97
N TRP A 164 -13.75 3.21 -12.90
CA TRP A 164 -12.74 4.27 -13.03
C TRP A 164 -11.53 3.87 -13.88
N LEU A 165 -11.04 2.63 -13.70
CA LEU A 165 -9.94 2.12 -14.51
C LEU A 165 -10.33 2.03 -16.00
N ASP A 166 -11.52 1.54 -16.30
CA ASP A 166 -12.03 1.47 -17.67
C ASP A 166 -12.16 2.87 -18.30
N GLU A 167 -12.62 3.87 -17.54
CA GLU A 167 -12.69 5.26 -17.99
C GLU A 167 -11.31 5.87 -18.25
N VAL A 168 -10.35 5.66 -17.34
CA VAL A 168 -8.97 6.13 -17.50
C VAL A 168 -8.33 5.50 -18.74
N ILE A 169 -8.47 4.19 -18.94
CA ILE A 169 -7.95 3.49 -20.12
C ILE A 169 -8.52 4.08 -21.42
N LYS A 170 -9.82 4.39 -21.45
CA LYS A 170 -10.47 4.99 -22.63
C LYS A 170 -10.01 6.42 -22.90
N ALA A 171 -9.69 7.18 -21.86
CA ALA A 171 -9.34 8.60 -21.95
C ALA A 171 -7.84 8.87 -22.12
N LEU A 172 -6.98 7.93 -21.74
CA LEU A 172 -5.53 8.03 -21.94
C LEU A 172 -5.17 7.99 -23.43
N PRO A 173 -4.08 8.67 -23.84
CA PRO A 173 -3.53 8.52 -25.18
C PRO A 173 -3.18 7.04 -25.48
N LYS A 174 -3.40 6.61 -26.72
CA LYS A 174 -3.24 5.19 -27.12
C LYS A 174 -1.83 4.64 -26.95
N ASP A 175 -0.83 5.51 -26.93
CA ASP A 175 0.58 5.19 -26.74
C ASP A 175 0.98 5.09 -25.26
N VAL A 176 0.08 5.37 -24.30
CA VAL A 176 0.34 5.15 -22.88
C VAL A 176 0.02 3.71 -22.49
N SER A 177 1.04 2.96 -22.04
CA SER A 177 0.86 1.62 -21.51
C SER A 177 0.16 1.67 -20.14
N VAL A 178 -0.86 0.82 -19.94
CA VAL A 178 -1.55 0.69 -18.65
C VAL A 178 -1.35 -0.71 -18.11
N CYS A 179 -0.81 -0.80 -16.89
CA CYS A 179 -0.59 -2.04 -16.17
C CYS A 179 -1.31 -2.02 -14.82
N GLN A 180 -1.97 -3.11 -14.46
CA GLN A 180 -2.54 -3.32 -13.13
C GLN A 180 -1.75 -4.37 -12.36
N VAL A 181 -1.45 -4.10 -11.10
CA VAL A 181 -0.67 -5.00 -10.23
C VAL A 181 -1.50 -5.38 -9.01
N ASP A 182 -1.56 -6.67 -8.68
CA ASP A 182 -2.13 -7.10 -7.40
C ASP A 182 -1.10 -6.90 -6.28
N ALA A 183 -1.21 -5.77 -5.59
CA ALA A 183 -0.40 -5.40 -4.44
C ALA A 183 -1.07 -5.72 -3.09
N HIS A 184 -2.33 -6.13 -3.10
CA HIS A 184 -3.12 -6.33 -1.89
C HIS A 184 -3.15 -7.78 -1.43
N ASN A 185 -3.16 -8.72 -2.37
CA ASN A 185 -3.21 -10.15 -2.07
C ASN A 185 -1.81 -10.77 -2.11
N VAL A 186 -1.55 -11.72 -1.20
CA VAL A 186 -0.31 -12.53 -1.24
C VAL A 186 -0.20 -13.24 -2.59
N VAL A 187 -1.23 -14.00 -2.97
CA VAL A 187 -1.37 -14.62 -4.29
C VAL A 187 -2.34 -13.74 -5.11
N PRO A 188 -1.96 -13.25 -6.31
CA PRO A 188 -2.81 -12.39 -7.12
C PRO A 188 -4.20 -13.01 -7.34
N CYS A 189 -5.26 -12.19 -7.31
CA CYS A 189 -6.63 -12.67 -7.33
C CYS A 189 -6.93 -13.57 -8.55
N TRP A 190 -6.46 -13.17 -9.74
CA TRP A 190 -6.61 -13.93 -10.99
C TRP A 190 -5.68 -15.14 -11.10
N VAL A 191 -4.67 -15.21 -10.24
CA VAL A 191 -3.79 -16.37 -10.11
C VAL A 191 -4.43 -17.36 -9.14
N ALA A 192 -4.93 -16.91 -7.99
CA ALA A 192 -5.46 -17.75 -6.92
C ALA A 192 -6.57 -18.69 -7.40
N SER A 193 -7.47 -18.23 -8.26
CA SER A 193 -8.47 -19.07 -8.93
C SER A 193 -8.96 -18.42 -10.22
N GLU A 194 -9.25 -19.25 -11.23
CA GLU A 194 -9.84 -18.82 -12.51
C GLU A 194 -11.36 -18.58 -12.43
N LYS A 195 -11.97 -18.92 -11.29
CA LYS A 195 -13.42 -18.77 -11.05
C LYS A 195 -13.72 -18.42 -9.61
N GLN A 196 -14.96 -17.96 -9.38
CA GLN A 196 -15.51 -17.82 -8.04
C GLN A 196 -15.54 -19.19 -7.33
N GLU A 197 -15.03 -19.20 -6.10
CA GLU A 197 -15.01 -20.37 -5.23
C GLU A 197 -16.23 -20.37 -4.31
N TYR A 198 -16.88 -21.52 -4.16
CA TYR A 198 -18.14 -21.61 -3.41
C TYR A 198 -17.93 -21.67 -1.88
N GLY A 199 -16.71 -21.91 -1.41
CA GLY A 199 -16.44 -21.95 0.03
C GLY A 199 -14.95 -21.93 0.38
N ALA A 200 -14.67 -21.64 1.64
CA ALA A 200 -13.29 -21.53 2.14
C ALA A 200 -12.46 -22.81 1.91
N ARG A 201 -13.10 -24.00 1.97
CA ARG A 201 -12.42 -25.29 1.73
C ARG A 201 -11.81 -25.39 0.33
N THR A 202 -12.48 -24.87 -0.69
CA THR A 202 -12.03 -25.05 -2.08
C THR A 202 -10.98 -24.04 -2.48
N ILE A 203 -11.12 -22.78 -2.04
CA ILE A 203 -10.10 -21.76 -2.29
C ILE A 203 -8.82 -21.99 -1.48
N ARG A 204 -8.93 -22.51 -0.24
CA ARG A 204 -7.77 -22.72 0.64
C ARG A 204 -6.69 -23.57 0.00
N ARG A 205 -7.06 -24.71 -0.61
CA ARG A 205 -6.08 -25.59 -1.26
C ARG A 205 -5.33 -24.86 -2.37
N LYS A 206 -6.05 -24.17 -3.26
CA LYS A 206 -5.46 -23.41 -4.37
C LYS A 206 -4.50 -22.32 -3.91
N ILE A 207 -4.85 -21.59 -2.85
CA ILE A 207 -3.96 -20.57 -2.27
C ILE A 207 -2.73 -21.24 -1.66
N MET A 208 -2.93 -22.27 -0.82
CA MET A 208 -1.83 -22.97 -0.13
C MET A 208 -0.83 -23.57 -1.11
N ASP A 209 -1.29 -24.17 -2.21
CA ASP A 209 -0.45 -24.73 -3.27
C ASP A 209 0.42 -23.65 -3.96
N ARG A 210 -0.02 -22.39 -3.94
CA ARG A 210 0.68 -21.24 -4.53
C ARG A 210 1.54 -20.49 -3.50
N LEU A 211 1.29 -20.62 -2.19
CA LEU A 211 2.02 -19.85 -1.18
C LEU A 211 3.55 -19.94 -1.29
N PRO A 212 4.18 -21.11 -1.56
CA PRO A 212 5.64 -21.17 -1.71
C PRO A 212 6.20 -20.26 -2.81
N GLU A 213 5.43 -19.96 -3.86
CA GLU A 213 5.83 -19.05 -4.94
C GLU A 213 5.60 -17.57 -4.59
N TYR A 214 4.61 -17.25 -3.75
CA TYR A 214 4.09 -15.89 -3.59
C TYR A 214 4.26 -15.28 -2.19
N LEU A 215 4.35 -16.11 -1.14
CA LEU A 215 4.64 -15.67 0.21
C LEU A 215 6.16 -15.51 0.35
N THR A 216 6.66 -14.44 -0.25
CA THR A 216 8.08 -14.07 -0.21
C THR A 216 8.25 -12.81 0.63
N GLU A 217 9.47 -12.55 1.04
CA GLU A 217 9.87 -11.22 1.50
C GLU A 217 9.72 -10.19 0.35
N PHE A 218 9.81 -8.91 0.69
CA PHE A 218 9.73 -7.79 -0.25
C PHE A 218 11.09 -7.09 -0.34
N PRO A 219 11.52 -6.65 -1.54
CA PRO A 219 12.65 -5.72 -1.63
C PRO A 219 12.18 -4.32 -1.17
N ALA A 220 13.11 -3.50 -0.69
CA ALA A 220 12.81 -2.10 -0.39
C ALA A 220 12.53 -1.31 -1.67
N VAL A 221 11.59 -0.35 -1.61
CA VAL A 221 11.59 0.77 -2.57
C VAL A 221 12.84 1.59 -2.31
N VAL A 222 13.64 1.81 -3.36
CA VAL A 222 14.93 2.49 -3.25
C VAL A 222 14.81 3.96 -3.57
N ARG A 223 15.83 4.74 -3.22
CA ARG A 223 15.93 6.12 -3.69
C ARG A 223 15.98 6.15 -5.21
N HIS A 224 15.09 6.92 -5.84
CA HIS A 224 14.99 7.01 -7.28
C HIS A 224 16.10 7.91 -7.85
N PRO A 225 16.95 7.40 -8.76
CA PRO A 225 18.12 8.14 -9.25
C PRO A 225 17.79 9.11 -10.39
N HIS A 226 16.56 9.10 -10.90
CA HIS A 226 16.12 9.94 -12.02
C HIS A 226 15.09 10.96 -11.52
N PRO A 227 15.53 12.14 -11.03
CA PRO A 227 14.62 13.13 -10.48
C PRO A 227 13.69 13.69 -11.56
N ALA A 228 12.50 14.11 -11.15
CA ALA A 228 11.60 14.88 -12.01
C ALA A 228 12.28 16.18 -12.49
N GLN A 229 12.01 16.58 -13.73
CA GLN A 229 12.57 17.81 -14.31
C GLN A 229 12.03 19.07 -13.61
N GLN A 230 10.79 19.01 -13.13
CA GLN A 230 10.14 20.12 -12.42
C GLN A 230 10.11 19.83 -10.92
N ALA A 231 10.31 20.89 -10.12
CA ALA A 231 10.17 20.81 -8.68
C ALA A 231 8.71 20.47 -8.31
N VAL A 232 8.55 19.44 -7.48
CA VAL A 232 7.24 19.03 -6.97
C VAL A 232 6.77 20.09 -5.98
N LYS A 233 5.56 20.60 -6.19
CA LYS A 233 4.92 21.45 -5.19
C LYS A 233 4.41 20.58 -4.04
N PRO A 234 4.70 20.91 -2.78
CA PRO A 234 4.11 20.21 -1.64
C PRO A 234 2.58 20.21 -1.73
N VAL A 235 1.95 19.14 -1.26
CA VAL A 235 0.49 19.05 -1.25
C VAL A 235 -0.09 20.04 -0.24
N ASP A 236 -1.06 20.85 -0.69
CA ASP A 236 -1.88 21.66 0.21
C ASP A 236 -2.98 20.79 0.85
N TRP A 237 -2.62 20.14 1.96
CA TRP A 237 -3.53 19.26 2.69
C TRP A 237 -4.74 19.98 3.27
N ALA A 238 -4.62 21.27 3.61
CA ALA A 238 -5.72 22.06 4.14
C ALA A 238 -6.75 22.35 3.04
N ALA A 239 -6.29 22.73 1.85
CA ALA A 239 -7.16 22.88 0.68
C ALA A 239 -7.81 21.55 0.27
N ALA A 240 -7.06 20.45 0.31
CA ALA A 240 -7.60 19.12 0.03
C ALA A 240 -8.71 18.74 1.02
N GLU A 241 -8.54 18.99 2.31
CA GLU A 241 -9.57 18.71 3.31
C GLU A 241 -10.79 19.62 3.15
N ALA A 242 -10.57 20.89 2.83
CA ALA A 242 -11.64 21.85 2.56
C ALA A 242 -12.46 21.48 1.32
N SER A 243 -11.88 20.76 0.35
CA SER A 243 -12.57 20.30 -0.85
C SER A 243 -13.57 19.16 -0.62
N LEU A 244 -13.52 18.49 0.55
CA LEU A 244 -14.34 17.31 0.84
C LEU A 244 -15.82 17.65 1.04
N GLN A 245 -16.68 16.84 0.43
CA GLN A 245 -18.15 16.92 0.51
C GLN A 245 -18.70 15.70 1.25
N VAL A 246 -18.32 15.57 2.53
CA VAL A 246 -18.59 14.39 3.35
C VAL A 246 -19.33 14.76 4.63
N ASP A 247 -20.05 13.78 5.19
CA ASP A 247 -20.62 13.92 6.53
C ASP A 247 -19.51 14.06 7.58
N ARG A 248 -19.58 15.15 8.35
CA ARG A 248 -18.63 15.48 9.43
C ARG A 248 -19.15 15.16 10.83
N SER A 249 -20.38 14.67 10.96
CA SER A 249 -20.97 14.28 12.25
C SER A 249 -20.31 13.03 12.84
N VAL A 250 -19.86 12.10 11.99
CA VAL A 250 -19.09 10.93 12.40
C VAL A 250 -17.60 11.27 12.43
N THR A 251 -17.14 11.72 13.58
CA THR A 251 -15.76 12.20 13.79
C THR A 251 -14.71 11.10 13.63
N GLU A 252 -13.46 11.51 13.43
CA GLU A 252 -12.31 10.61 13.39
C GLU A 252 -12.15 9.75 14.65
N VAL A 253 -11.60 8.55 14.45
CA VAL A 253 -11.26 7.62 15.54
C VAL A 253 -10.04 8.10 16.31
N GLN A 254 -10.05 7.92 17.63
CA GLN A 254 -8.92 8.30 18.49
C GLN A 254 -8.00 7.12 18.81
N TRP A 255 -8.49 5.89 18.68
CA TRP A 255 -7.75 4.68 19.06
C TRP A 255 -6.79 4.18 17.97
N ALA A 256 -7.04 4.53 16.70
CA ALA A 256 -6.22 4.09 15.57
C ALA A 256 -5.53 5.29 14.93
N ARG A 257 -4.21 5.37 15.08
CA ARG A 257 -3.40 6.36 14.36
C ARG A 257 -3.22 5.90 12.90
N PRO A 258 -3.47 6.75 11.89
CA PRO A 258 -3.25 6.38 10.49
C PRO A 258 -1.77 6.23 10.12
N GLY A 259 -1.51 5.61 8.96
CA GLY A 259 -0.15 5.47 8.38
C GLY A 259 0.50 4.10 8.62
N THR A 260 1.51 3.79 7.80
CA THR A 260 2.23 2.51 7.81
C THR A 260 2.98 2.31 9.13
N ALA A 261 3.56 3.38 9.67
CA ALA A 261 4.27 3.32 10.94
C ALA A 261 3.38 2.83 12.09
N ALA A 262 2.14 3.35 12.16
CA ALA A 262 1.17 2.93 13.15
C ALA A 262 0.66 1.50 12.90
N ALA A 263 0.49 1.11 11.63
CA ALA A 263 0.11 -0.26 11.25
C ALA A 263 1.11 -1.30 11.76
N LEU A 264 2.41 -1.06 11.56
CA LEU A 264 3.49 -1.95 12.01
C LEU A 264 3.57 -2.03 13.53
N SER A 265 3.41 -0.90 14.23
CA SER A 265 3.34 -0.88 15.69
C SER A 265 2.13 -1.69 16.19
N GLN A 266 0.96 -1.54 15.57
CA GLN A 266 -0.23 -2.32 15.93
C GLN A 266 -0.04 -3.82 15.68
N LEU A 267 0.61 -4.20 14.58
CA LEU A 267 0.96 -5.58 14.26
C LEU A 267 1.92 -6.15 15.31
N SER A 268 2.96 -5.41 15.68
CA SER A 268 3.94 -5.82 16.70
C SER A 268 3.28 -6.04 18.06
N GLU A 269 2.40 -5.14 18.48
CA GLU A 269 1.62 -5.27 19.72
C GLU A 269 0.71 -6.51 19.67
N PHE A 270 0.03 -6.76 18.55
CA PHE A 270 -0.78 -7.96 18.38
C PHE A 270 0.07 -9.22 18.49
N CYS A 271 1.16 -9.33 17.75
CA CYS A 271 2.03 -10.51 17.74
C CYS A 271 2.68 -10.80 19.10
N SER A 272 3.11 -9.76 19.83
CA SER A 272 3.78 -9.90 21.12
C SER A 272 2.83 -10.15 22.30
N GLY A 273 1.61 -9.62 22.25
CA GLY A 273 0.68 -9.66 23.39
C GLY A 273 -0.58 -10.48 23.18
N ARG A 274 -1.28 -10.28 22.05
CA ARG A 274 -2.67 -10.71 21.84
C ARG A 274 -2.82 -11.94 20.96
N LEU A 275 -1.84 -12.25 20.11
CA LEU A 275 -1.87 -13.41 19.22
C LEU A 275 -2.06 -14.73 19.99
N ARG A 276 -1.45 -14.85 21.17
CA ARG A 276 -1.63 -16.01 22.07
C ARG A 276 -3.07 -16.21 22.54
N LEU A 277 -3.89 -15.16 22.55
CA LEU A 277 -5.31 -15.21 22.93
C LEU A 277 -6.21 -15.44 21.72
N PHE A 278 -5.72 -15.17 20.50
CA PHE A 278 -6.54 -15.05 19.31
C PHE A 278 -7.33 -16.33 19.00
N ALA A 279 -6.68 -17.50 19.09
CA ALA A 279 -7.31 -18.77 18.78
C ALA A 279 -8.56 -19.03 19.65
N ASP A 280 -8.46 -18.75 20.95
CA ASP A 280 -9.50 -19.06 21.93
C ASP A 280 -10.52 -17.93 22.11
N LYS A 281 -10.12 -16.68 21.85
CA LYS A 281 -10.90 -15.48 22.24
C LYS A 281 -11.33 -14.58 21.10
N ARG A 282 -11.00 -14.86 19.83
CA ARG A 282 -11.41 -14.02 18.68
C ARG A 282 -12.92 -13.85 18.50
N ASN A 283 -13.74 -14.71 19.09
CA ASN A 283 -15.21 -14.63 19.04
C ASN A 283 -15.83 -14.04 20.32
N ASP A 284 -15.01 -13.65 21.30
CA ASP A 284 -15.47 -13.06 22.56
C ASP A 284 -15.32 -11.53 22.49
N PRO A 285 -16.41 -10.77 22.30
CA PRO A 285 -16.33 -9.31 22.15
C PRO A 285 -15.92 -8.60 23.45
N THR A 286 -15.88 -9.29 24.59
CA THR A 286 -15.46 -8.71 25.87
C THR A 286 -13.94 -8.76 26.07
N VAL A 287 -13.22 -9.50 25.22
CA VAL A 287 -11.78 -9.67 25.29
C VAL A 287 -11.10 -8.98 24.12
N ALA A 288 -10.07 -8.18 24.40
CA ALA A 288 -9.23 -7.57 23.37
C ALA A 288 -8.28 -8.61 22.74
N ALA A 289 -8.82 -9.55 21.96
CA ALA A 289 -8.09 -10.65 21.36
C ALA A 289 -7.76 -10.46 19.88
N LEU A 290 -8.47 -9.56 19.18
CA LEU A 290 -8.29 -9.32 17.74
C LEU A 290 -7.00 -8.53 17.44
N SER A 291 -6.57 -8.52 16.18
CA SER A 291 -5.41 -7.72 15.76
C SER A 291 -5.69 -6.22 15.68
N ASN A 292 -6.95 -5.85 15.49
CA ASN A 292 -7.41 -4.50 15.17
C ASN A 292 -6.80 -3.91 13.88
N LEU A 293 -6.17 -4.72 13.02
CA LEU A 293 -5.44 -4.24 11.84
C LEU A 293 -6.34 -3.81 10.66
N SER A 294 -7.65 -4.07 10.72
CA SER A 294 -8.55 -3.84 9.59
C SER A 294 -8.62 -2.40 9.07
N PRO A 295 -8.51 -1.32 9.88
CA PRO A 295 -8.47 0.04 9.32
C PRO A 295 -7.26 0.26 8.42
N TRP A 296 -6.08 -0.24 8.84
CA TRP A 296 -4.88 -0.18 8.03
C TRP A 296 -5.02 -1.08 6.80
N LEU A 297 -5.35 -2.37 6.94
CA LEU A 297 -5.50 -3.28 5.79
C LEU A 297 -6.58 -2.82 4.78
N HIS A 298 -7.50 -1.94 5.16
CA HIS A 298 -8.47 -1.37 4.22
C HIS A 298 -7.86 -0.30 3.32
N PHE A 299 -6.98 0.56 3.85
CA PHE A 299 -6.40 1.71 3.15
C PHE A 299 -4.94 1.49 2.69
N VAL A 300 -4.21 0.61 3.37
CA VAL A 300 -2.75 0.45 3.30
C VAL A 300 -2.40 -0.64 2.32
#